data_AF-A0A933DXH3-F1
#
_entry.id   AF-A0A933DXH3-F1
#
_cell.length_a   1.000
_cell.length_b   1.000
_cell.length_c   1.000
_cell.angle_alpha   90.00
_cell.angle_beta   90.00
_cell.angle_gamma   90.00
#
_symmetry.space_group_name_H-M   'P 1'
#
loop_
_entity.id
_entity.type
_entity.pdbx_description
1 polymer ?
#
loop_
_entity_poly.entity_id
_entity_poly.type
_entity_poly.pdbx_seq_one_letter_code
_entity_poly.pdbx_strand_id
1 'polypeptide(L)'
;FQRVVALRPGIDRAWFGMGMIHREQGDNHKAVEMFKKAAELQPMNPRAFHELAMAHYALNNLDQVRKIIKRVSEFDPKMTQQLMRETGQLPEGAPRP
;
A
#
# COMPACT_ATOMS: atom_id res chain seq x y z
N PHE A 1 13.06 21.27 -0.41
CA PHE A 1 12.04 20.70 -1.30
C PHE A 1 10.96 19.95 -0.50
N GLN A 2 10.22 20.64 0.36
CA GLN A 2 9.08 20.06 1.07
C GLN A 2 7.85 20.90 0.72
N ARG A 3 7.39 20.77 -0.52
CA ARG A 3 6.00 21.10 -0.83
C ARG A 3 5.21 19.94 -0.25
N VAL A 4 4.96 20.01 1.06
CA VAL A 4 3.96 19.20 1.73
C VAL A 4 2.66 19.64 1.09
N VAL A 5 2.30 18.92 0.03
CA VAL A 5 1.06 19.09 -0.66
C VAL A 5 0.00 18.66 0.34
N ALA A 6 -0.48 19.61 1.13
CA ALA A 6 -1.68 19.50 1.93
C ALA A 6 -2.89 19.43 0.98
N LEU A 7 -2.93 18.38 0.15
CA LEU A 7 -4.13 18.01 -0.57
C LEU A 7 -5.16 17.64 0.49
N ARG A 8 -6.19 18.49 0.59
CA ARG A 8 -7.44 18.33 1.34
C ARG A 8 -7.54 16.96 2.06
N PRO A 9 -7.31 16.90 3.38
CA PRO A 9 -7.30 15.67 4.21
C PRO A 9 -8.59 14.83 4.23
N GLY A 10 -9.55 15.12 3.34
CA GLY A 10 -10.76 14.33 3.13
C GLY A 10 -10.77 13.56 1.80
N ILE A 11 -9.96 13.98 0.81
CA ILE A 11 -9.93 13.31 -0.51
C ILE A 11 -9.18 11.98 -0.42
N ASP A 12 -8.07 11.95 0.30
CA ASP A 12 -7.32 10.72 0.63
C ASP A 12 -8.20 9.70 1.37
N ARG A 13 -8.98 10.14 2.37
CA ARG A 13 -9.93 9.29 3.10
C ARG A 13 -11.04 8.77 2.21
N ALA A 14 -11.51 9.55 1.25
CA ALA A 14 -12.51 9.11 0.27
C ALA A 14 -11.95 8.00 -0.63
N TRP A 15 -10.75 8.17 -1.20
CA TRP A 15 -10.11 7.12 -2.00
C TRP A 15 -9.84 5.86 -1.18
N PHE A 16 -9.33 6.02 0.06
CA PHE A 16 -9.15 4.88 0.95
C PHE A 16 -10.46 4.15 1.22
N GLY A 17 -11.54 4.87 1.53
CA GLY A 17 -12.87 4.29 1.75
C GLY A 17 -13.42 3.56 0.51
N MET A 18 -13.24 4.13 -0.69
CA MET A 18 -13.61 3.46 -1.94
C MET A 18 -12.80 2.17 -2.16
N GLY A 19 -11.51 2.18 -1.85
CA GLY A 19 -10.66 0.99 -1.92
C GLY A 19 -11.14 -0.12 -0.99
N MET A 20 -11.52 0.23 0.24
CA MET A 20 -12.08 -0.71 1.21
C MET A 20 -13.39 -1.33 0.71
N ILE A 21 -14.30 -0.52 0.15
CA ILE A 21 -15.56 -1.00 -0.43
C ILE A 21 -15.28 -2.00 -1.57
N HIS A 22 -14.38 -1.68 -2.49
CA HIS A 22 -14.05 -2.59 -3.59
C HIS A 22 -13.37 -3.87 -3.11
N ARG A 23 -12.50 -3.79 -2.09
CA ARG A 23 -11.86 -4.95 -1.47
C ARG A 23 -12.91 -5.88 -0.81
N GLU A 24 -13.86 -5.32 -0.08
CA GLU A 24 -14.97 -6.07 0.54
C GLU A 24 -15.88 -6.73 -0.51
N GLN A 25 -16.02 -6.11 -1.69
CA GLN A 25 -16.73 -6.68 -2.84
C GLN A 25 -15.90 -7.74 -3.61
N GLY A 26 -14.63 -7.94 -3.25
CA GLY A 26 -13.71 -8.83 -3.96
C GLY A 26 -13.15 -8.26 -5.26
N ASP A 27 -13.49 -7.00 -5.62
CA ASP A 27 -12.95 -6.29 -6.78
C ASP A 27 -11.56 -5.72 -6.45
N ASN A 28 -10.60 -6.62 -6.26
CA ASN A 28 -9.24 -6.26 -5.84
C ASN A 28 -8.52 -5.39 -6.88
N HIS A 29 -8.90 -5.47 -8.16
CA HIS A 29 -8.35 -4.61 -9.21
C HIS A 29 -8.71 -3.14 -8.96
N LYS A 30 -9.99 -2.83 -8.72
CA LYS A 30 -10.38 -1.45 -8.38
C LYS A 30 -9.87 -1.04 -7.01
N ALA A 31 -9.80 -1.97 -6.05
CA ALA A 31 -9.21 -1.68 -4.74
C ALA A 31 -7.77 -1.16 -4.88
N VAL A 32 -6.95 -1.81 -5.72
CA VAL A 32 -5.59 -1.34 -6.05
C VAL A 32 -5.61 0.08 -6.61
N GLU A 33 -6.48 0.39 -7.57
CA GLU A 33 -6.54 1.74 -8.15
C GLU A 33 -6.87 2.81 -7.11
N MET A 34 -7.82 2.53 -6.22
CA MET A 34 -8.25 3.47 -5.18
C MET A 34 -7.19 3.64 -4.09
N PHE A 35 -6.60 2.54 -3.61
CA PHE A 35 -5.53 2.60 -2.60
C PHE A 35 -4.26 3.24 -3.14
N LYS A 36 -3.94 3.06 -4.42
CA LYS A 36 -2.82 3.73 -5.07
C LYS A 36 -3.00 5.26 -5.03
N LYS A 37 -4.19 5.76 -5.37
CA LYS A 37 -4.50 7.20 -5.25
C LYS A 37 -4.40 7.68 -3.80
N ALA A 38 -4.88 6.89 -2.83
CA ALA A 38 -4.76 7.24 -1.41
C ALA A 38 -3.27 7.32 -0.98
N ALA A 39 -2.43 6.38 -1.42
CA ALA A 39 -1.00 6.36 -1.13
C ALA A 39 -0.23 7.50 -1.83
N GLU A 40 -0.64 7.90 -3.03
CA GLU A 40 -0.06 9.06 -3.75
C GLU A 40 -0.37 10.38 -3.02
N LEU A 41 -1.56 10.53 -2.44
CA LEU A 41 -1.96 11.69 -1.66
C LEU A 41 -1.30 11.73 -0.27
N GLN A 42 -1.00 10.56 0.29
CA GLN A 42 -0.34 10.42 1.59
C GLN A 42 0.86 9.47 1.50
N PRO A 43 1.99 9.96 0.95
CA PRO A 43 3.16 9.13 0.66
C PRO A 43 3.87 8.56 1.91
N MET A 44 3.45 8.95 3.11
CA MET A 44 3.95 8.44 4.39
C MET A 44 2.83 7.87 5.27
N ASN A 45 1.68 7.50 4.70
CA ASN A 45 0.63 6.79 5.43
C ASN A 45 0.81 5.26 5.28
N PRO A 46 1.36 4.56 6.29
CA PRO A 46 1.61 3.13 6.21
C PRO A 46 0.34 2.31 6.00
N ARG A 47 -0.82 2.79 6.43
CA ARG A 47 -2.10 2.08 6.27
C ARG A 47 -2.55 2.03 4.81
N ALA A 48 -2.34 3.09 4.04
CA ALA A 48 -2.69 3.09 2.61
C ALA A 48 -1.81 2.10 1.82
N PHE A 49 -0.52 2.04 2.16
CA PHE A 49 0.39 1.05 1.56
C PHE A 49 0.09 -0.37 2.00
N HIS A 50 -0.30 -0.59 3.26
CA HIS A 50 -0.72 -1.89 3.75
C HIS A 50 -1.89 -2.45 2.94
N GLU A 51 -2.93 -1.64 2.78
CA GLU A 51 -4.12 -2.01 2.02
C GLU A 51 -3.84 -2.24 0.53
N LEU A 52 -2.99 -1.38 -0.06
CA LEU A 52 -2.51 -1.58 -1.43
C LEU A 52 -1.74 -2.90 -1.59
N ALA A 53 -0.88 -3.26 -0.62
CA ALA A 53 -0.14 -4.51 -0.65
C ALA A 53 -1.06 -5.72 -0.52
N MET A 54 -2.06 -5.67 0.37
CA MET A 54 -3.05 -6.74 0.52
C MET A 54 -3.88 -6.92 -0.75
N ALA A 55 -4.30 -5.83 -1.40
CA ALA A 55 -5.03 -5.91 -2.66
C ALA A 55 -4.17 -6.51 -3.79
N HIS A 56 -2.89 -6.15 -3.89
CA HIS A 56 -1.96 -6.78 -4.83
C HIS A 56 -1.69 -8.26 -4.49
N TYR A 57 -1.58 -8.60 -3.20
CA TYR A 57 -1.37 -9.97 -2.74
C TYR A 57 -2.57 -10.87 -3.10
N ALA A 58 -3.79 -10.38 -2.90
CA ALA A 58 -5.01 -11.08 -3.30
C ALA A 58 -5.11 -11.32 -4.82
N LEU A 59 -4.47 -10.47 -5.62
CA LEU A 59 -4.32 -10.62 -7.07
C LEU A 59 -3.09 -11.44 -7.49
N ASN A 60 -2.35 -12.03 -6.54
CA ASN A 60 -1.09 -12.73 -6.77
C ASN A 60 0.01 -11.87 -7.46
N ASN A 61 -0.06 -10.55 -7.33
CA ASN A 61 0.89 -9.60 -7.91
C ASN A 61 2.10 -9.40 -6.97
N LEU A 62 2.83 -10.47 -6.70
CA LEU A 62 3.89 -10.50 -5.68
C LEU A 62 5.00 -9.47 -5.94
N ASP A 63 5.35 -9.19 -7.20
CA ASP A 63 6.35 -8.16 -7.52
C ASP A 63 5.96 -6.77 -7.00
N GLN A 64 4.67 -6.41 -7.08
CA GLN A 64 4.19 -5.14 -6.55
C GLN A 64 4.19 -5.13 -5.03
N VAL A 65 3.85 -6.26 -4.39
CA VAL A 65 3.96 -6.41 -2.94
C VAL A 65 5.39 -6.15 -2.48
N ARG A 66 6.40 -6.74 -3.15
CA ARG A 66 7.82 -6.55 -2.83
C ARG A 66 8.26 -5.08 -2.98
N LYS A 67 7.78 -4.39 -4.01
CA LYS A 67 8.02 -2.94 -4.21
C LYS A 67 7.42 -2.11 -3.09
N ILE A 68 6.20 -2.45 -2.66
CA ILE A 68 5.54 -1.76 -1.56
C ILE A 68 6.29 -1.99 -0.25
N ILE A 69 6.69 -3.22 0.06
CA ILE A 69 7.47 -3.54 1.26
C ILE A 69 8.77 -2.73 1.27
N LYS A 70 9.48 -2.66 0.14
CA LYS A 70 10.67 -1.81 0.01
C LYS A 70 10.36 -0.35 0.32
N ARG A 71 9.30 0.20 -0.27
CA ARG A 71 8.91 1.60 -0.04
C ARG A 71 8.56 1.88 1.41
N VAL A 72 7.78 1.00 2.04
CA VAL A 72 7.38 1.12 3.46
C VAL A 72 8.59 0.97 4.39
N SER A 73 9.60 0.16 4.02
CA SER A 73 10.82 -0.02 4.82
C SER A 73 11.64 1.25 5.00
N GLU A 74 11.49 2.22 4.09
CA GLU A 74 12.19 3.50 4.16
C GLU A 74 11.66 4.41 5.27
N PHE A 75 10.43 4.20 5.78
CA PHE A 75 9.80 5.12 6.73
C PHE A 75 8.97 4.47 7.85
N ASP A 76 8.55 3.20 7.73
CA ASP A 76 7.85 2.46 8.79
C ASP A 76 8.35 1.00 8.88
N PRO A 77 9.38 0.75 9.71
CA PRO A 77 9.91 -0.59 9.93
C PRO A 77 8.90 -1.55 10.54
N LYS A 78 7.96 -1.07 11.36
CA LYS A 78 6.96 -1.92 12.02
C LYS A 78 5.96 -2.45 11.01
N MET A 79 5.44 -1.57 10.15
CA MET A 79 4.56 -1.97 9.06
C MET A 79 5.26 -2.89 8.05
N THR A 80 6.55 -2.66 7.80
CA THR A 80 7.37 -3.53 6.94
C THR A 80 7.40 -4.97 7.45
N GLN A 81 7.72 -5.17 8.73
CA GLN A 81 7.74 -6.50 9.34
C GLN A 81 6.36 -7.18 9.31
N GLN A 82 5.30 -6.40 9.54
CA GLN A 82 3.93 -6.89 9.43
C GLN A 82 3.61 -7.38 8.02
N LEU A 83 3.91 -6.59 6.99
CA LEU A 83 3.68 -6.98 5.58
C LEU A 83 4.47 -8.21 5.18
N MET A 84 5.73 -8.32 5.59
CA MET A 84 6.55 -9.51 5.32
C MET A 84 5.94 -10.76 5.95
N ARG A 85 5.43 -10.65 7.19
CA ARG A 85 4.76 -11.76 7.89
C ARG A 85 3.44 -12.16 7.24
N GLU A 86 2.63 -11.19 6.82
CA GLU A 86 1.30 -11.44 6.24
C GLU A 86 1.39 -12.01 4.81
N THR A 87 2.38 -11.56 4.02
CA THR A 87 2.50 -11.92 2.60
C THR A 87 3.56 -12.99 2.32
N GLY A 88 4.44 -13.29 3.29
CA GLY A 88 5.62 -14.13 3.09
C GLY A 88 6.63 -13.56 2.08
N GLN A 89 6.50 -12.28 1.67
CA GLN A 89 7.38 -11.64 0.71
C GLN A 89 8.46 -10.81 1.40
N LEU A 90 9.61 -10.68 0.74
CA LEU A 90 10.71 -9.80 1.14
C LEU A 90 10.68 -8.50 0.33
N PRO A 91 11.26 -7.39 0.81
CA PRO A 91 11.38 -6.18 0.00
C PRO A 91 12.10 -6.45 -1.33
N GLU A 92 11.70 -5.73 -2.38
CA GLU A 92 12.35 -5.82 -3.68
C GLU A 92 13.86 -5.57 -3.57
N GLY A 93 14.66 -6.47 -4.15
CA GLY A 93 16.12 -6.42 -4.09
C GLY A 93 16.74 -6.98 -2.81
N ALA A 94 15.94 -7.50 -1.87
CA ALA A 94 16.48 -8.26 -0.74
C ALA A 94 17.27 -9.49 -1.24
N PRO A 95 18.44 -9.79 -0.65
CA PRO A 95 19.14 -11.02 -0.97
C PRO A 95 18.23 -12.21 -0.69
N ARG A 96 18.10 -13.12 -1.65
CA ARG A 96 17.41 -14.40 -1.39
C ARG A 96 18.30 -15.21 -0.45
N PRO A 97 17.73 -15.86 0.57
CA PRO A 97 18.47 -16.79 1.41
C PRO A 97 19.05 -17.95 0.59
#